data_AF-A0A3E0QD02-F1
#
_entry.id   AF-A0A3E0QD02-F1
#
_cell.length_a   1.000
_cell.length_b   1.000
_cell.length_c   1.000
_cell.angle_alpha   90.00
_cell.angle_beta   90.00
_cell.angle_gamma   90.00
#
_symmetry.space_group_name_H-M   'P 1'
#
loop_
_entity.id
_entity.type
_entity.pdbx_description
1 polymer ?
#
loop_
_entity_poly.entity_id
_entity_poly.type
_entity_poly.pdbx_seq_one_letter_code
_entity_poly.pdbx_strand_id
1 'polypeptide(L)'
;MTGTAIAAYIVLFSVTFLIAPLILASLLRKIDLQDKYSSAELFIYAGGGAPALIALFIYYLLFLIPGMSELFYPAAIILLLMLSSFFLRKQIKKMFFELIEKLKENLNFSSREGVMNILFAAGVLMVFAGGQYLVLHRPLVEHDILEYATQAKIFFRDRALEYLPLRYDELSGFFYVGLHGFLFIMLSVWEQFFNSCFGLESDYLFRSMTNVYGILILLTAYYWLRKIDTRLALISGAVLMLNSGIITTFLVYHVDMFRIFLLMSSVILMLKAINSGDRLSFLLLGIFSGLSANAHSIGVFAAFAFVGIVFLLMDGNFLKRVRAALFLSAIILLFGGLHYVVDIFNGTGWIFKDIKFY
;
A
#
# COMPACT_ATOMS: atom_id res chain seq x y z
N MET A 1 -8.25 -12.14 24.09
CA MET A 1 -8.89 -11.20 23.15
C MET A 1 -10.35 -11.05 23.53
N THR A 2 -10.86 -9.84 23.71
CA THR A 2 -12.30 -9.62 23.93
C THR A 2 -13.05 -9.73 22.60
N GLY A 3 -14.32 -10.13 22.63
CA GLY A 3 -15.15 -10.18 21.42
C GLY A 3 -15.29 -8.81 20.73
N THR A 4 -15.24 -7.71 21.50
CA THR A 4 -15.29 -6.34 21.00
C THR A 4 -14.08 -5.97 20.16
N ALA A 5 -12.87 -6.33 20.59
CA ALA A 5 -11.64 -6.05 19.84
C ALA A 5 -11.60 -6.78 18.49
N ILE A 6 -12.10 -8.02 18.45
CA ILE A 6 -12.21 -8.79 17.20
C ILE A 6 -13.19 -8.12 16.24
N ALA A 7 -14.35 -7.70 16.73
CA ALA A 7 -15.36 -7.04 15.90
C ALA A 7 -14.82 -5.72 15.32
N ALA A 8 -14.17 -4.89 16.13
CA ALA A 8 -13.54 -3.65 15.69
C ALA A 8 -12.46 -3.90 14.63
N TYR A 9 -11.60 -4.89 14.84
CA TYR A 9 -10.61 -5.31 13.85
C TYR A 9 -11.24 -5.74 12.53
N ILE A 10 -12.29 -6.57 12.54
CA ILE A 10 -12.96 -7.01 11.30
C ILE A 10 -13.53 -5.82 10.53
N VAL A 11 -14.16 -4.87 11.23
CA VAL A 11 -14.70 -3.65 10.61
C VAL A 11 -13.57 -2.83 9.99
N LEU A 12 -12.53 -2.53 10.77
CA LEU A 12 -11.39 -1.73 10.33
C LEU A 12 -10.65 -2.39 9.15
N PHE A 13 -10.43 -3.69 9.21
CA PHE A 13 -9.84 -4.49 8.13
C PHE A 13 -10.70 -4.42 6.87
N SER A 14 -12.01 -4.60 7.00
CA SER A 14 -12.95 -4.53 5.87
C SER A 14 -12.98 -3.15 5.22
N VAL A 15 -12.99 -2.08 6.02
CA VAL A 15 -12.91 -0.70 5.51
C VAL A 15 -11.62 -0.49 4.73
N THR A 16 -10.49 -0.92 5.30
CA THR A 16 -9.15 -0.66 4.77
C THR A 16 -8.81 -1.51 3.55
N PHE A 17 -9.16 -2.80 3.55
CA PHE A 17 -8.71 -3.77 2.54
C PHE A 17 -9.81 -4.35 1.63
N LEU A 18 -11.08 -4.01 1.85
CA LEU A 18 -12.17 -4.42 0.96
C LEU A 18 -12.91 -3.21 0.39
N ILE A 19 -13.46 -2.36 1.25
CA ILE A 19 -14.30 -1.23 0.85
C ILE A 19 -13.49 -0.16 0.14
N ALA A 20 -12.40 0.33 0.75
CA ALA A 20 -11.57 1.36 0.14
C ALA A 20 -10.92 0.89 -1.19
N PRO A 21 -10.37 -0.34 -1.30
CA PRO A 21 -9.92 -0.89 -2.57
C PRO A 21 -11.02 -0.99 -3.62
N LEU A 22 -12.24 -1.42 -3.25
CA LEU A 22 -13.34 -1.51 -4.21
C LEU A 22 -13.75 -0.14 -4.75
N ILE A 23 -13.80 0.89 -3.88
CA ILE A 23 -14.07 2.28 -4.28
C ILE A 23 -12.97 2.78 -5.23
N LEU A 24 -11.70 2.59 -4.86
CA LEU A 24 -10.57 3.02 -5.68
C LEU A 24 -10.53 2.30 -7.02
N ALA A 25 -10.68 0.97 -7.05
CA ALA A 25 -10.75 0.20 -8.29
C ALA A 25 -11.90 0.69 -9.20
N SER A 26 -13.05 1.03 -8.61
CA SER A 26 -14.20 1.57 -9.34
C SER A 26 -13.94 2.96 -9.92
N LEU A 27 -13.22 3.81 -9.18
CA LEU A 27 -12.75 5.10 -9.68
C LEU A 27 -11.77 4.91 -10.85
N LEU A 28 -10.78 4.03 -10.69
CA LEU A 28 -9.80 3.74 -11.73
C LEU A 28 -10.47 3.18 -12.98
N ARG A 29 -11.46 2.29 -12.83
CA ARG A 29 -12.25 1.75 -13.95
C ARG A 29 -13.03 2.83 -14.68
N LYS A 30 -13.53 3.85 -13.97
CA LYS A 30 -14.19 5.00 -14.61
C LYS A 30 -13.21 5.86 -15.42
N ILE A 31 -11.94 5.91 -15.02
CA ILE A 31 -10.86 6.63 -15.71
C ILE A 31 -10.29 5.80 -16.88
N ASP A 32 -10.35 4.48 -16.80
CA ASP A 32 -9.92 3.54 -17.85
C ASP A 32 -10.89 3.53 -19.06
N LEU A 33 -10.91 4.62 -19.81
CA LEU A 33 -11.82 4.81 -20.96
C LEU A 33 -11.62 3.81 -22.10
N GLN A 34 -10.48 3.11 -22.13
CA GLN A 34 -10.11 2.15 -23.19
C GLN A 34 -10.20 0.69 -22.72
N ASP A 35 -10.71 0.44 -21.52
CA ASP A 35 -10.80 -0.90 -20.92
C ASP A 35 -9.46 -1.67 -20.96
N LYS A 36 -8.32 -0.96 -20.83
CA LYS A 36 -6.96 -1.53 -20.91
C LYS A 36 -6.63 -2.40 -19.71
N TYR A 37 -7.34 -2.23 -18.61
CA TYR A 37 -7.15 -2.98 -17.38
C TYR A 37 -8.38 -3.81 -17.08
N SER A 38 -8.14 -5.08 -16.72
CA SER A 38 -9.23 -5.90 -16.21
C SER A 38 -9.63 -5.45 -14.79
N SER A 39 -10.89 -5.70 -14.42
CA SER A 39 -11.43 -5.46 -13.08
C SER A 39 -10.57 -6.08 -11.96
N ALA A 40 -10.09 -7.32 -12.16
CA ALA A 40 -9.21 -8.01 -11.20
C ALA A 40 -7.86 -7.31 -11.06
N GLU A 41 -7.30 -6.82 -12.16
CA GLU A 41 -6.03 -6.09 -12.15
C GLU A 41 -6.14 -4.78 -11.38
N LEU A 42 -7.18 -3.99 -11.67
CA LEU A 42 -7.44 -2.74 -10.96
C LEU A 42 -7.70 -2.98 -9.46
N PHE A 43 -8.39 -4.08 -9.12
CA PHE A 43 -8.64 -4.44 -7.73
C PHE A 43 -7.36 -4.85 -7.00
N ILE A 44 -6.45 -5.59 -7.64
CA ILE A 44 -5.14 -5.95 -7.06
C ILE A 44 -4.32 -4.68 -6.77
N TYR A 45 -4.21 -3.77 -7.73
CA TYR A 45 -3.54 -2.49 -7.50
C TYR A 45 -4.23 -1.70 -6.38
N ALA A 46 -5.54 -1.56 -6.44
CA ALA A 46 -6.29 -0.85 -5.40
C ALA A 46 -6.17 -1.50 -4.02
N GLY A 47 -5.97 -2.83 -3.95
CA GLY A 47 -5.82 -3.60 -2.71
C GLY A 47 -4.68 -3.10 -1.83
N GLY A 48 -3.54 -2.75 -2.42
CA GLY A 48 -2.43 -2.14 -1.67
C GLY A 48 -2.33 -0.63 -1.84
N GLY A 49 -2.89 -0.07 -2.91
CA GLY A 49 -2.92 1.38 -3.15
C GLY A 49 -3.88 2.12 -2.21
N ALA A 50 -5.07 1.58 -1.93
CA ALA A 50 -6.06 2.27 -1.10
C ALA A 50 -5.63 2.41 0.38
N PRO A 51 -5.09 1.38 1.06
CA PRO A 51 -4.53 1.55 2.41
C PRO A 51 -3.39 2.59 2.42
N ALA A 52 -2.51 2.55 1.42
CA ALA A 52 -1.45 3.54 1.27
C ALA A 52 -1.99 4.96 1.08
N LEU A 53 -3.09 5.15 0.33
CA LEU A 53 -3.75 6.45 0.20
C LEU A 53 -4.44 6.89 1.50
N ILE A 54 -5.02 5.97 2.28
CA ILE A 54 -5.54 6.27 3.62
C ILE A 54 -4.41 6.79 4.51
N ALA A 55 -3.29 6.08 4.54
CA ALA A 55 -2.10 6.49 5.28
C ALA A 55 -1.57 7.86 4.84
N LEU A 56 -1.51 8.12 3.54
CA LEU A 56 -1.09 9.41 3.00
C LEU A 56 -2.08 10.53 3.38
N PHE A 57 -3.38 10.23 3.42
CA PHE A 57 -4.38 11.22 3.83
C PHE A 57 -4.27 11.55 5.32
N ILE A 58 -4.04 10.56 6.18
CA ILE A 58 -3.78 10.76 7.61
C ILE A 58 -2.51 11.59 7.80
N TYR A 59 -1.45 11.26 7.08
CA TYR A 59 -0.21 12.04 7.06
C TYR A 59 -0.50 13.52 6.83
N TYR A 60 -1.28 13.85 5.78
CA TYR A 60 -1.60 15.23 5.47
C TYR A 60 -2.54 15.88 6.49
N LEU A 61 -3.50 15.15 7.05
CA LEU A 61 -4.37 15.68 8.12
C LEU A 61 -3.56 16.06 9.36
N LEU A 62 -2.67 15.18 9.82
CA LEU A 62 -1.82 15.43 10.99
C LEU A 62 -0.79 16.54 10.75
N PHE A 63 -0.34 16.70 9.51
CA PHE A 63 0.61 17.75 9.14
C PHE A 63 -0.06 19.12 8.98
N LEU A 64 -1.22 19.18 8.31
CA LEU A 64 -1.88 20.45 7.96
C LEU A 64 -2.87 20.93 9.00
N ILE A 65 -3.49 20.02 9.76
CA ILE A 65 -4.54 20.33 10.74
C ILE A 65 -4.26 19.57 12.05
N PRO A 66 -3.12 19.83 12.72
CA PRO A 66 -2.76 19.13 13.95
C PRO A 66 -3.70 19.45 15.12
N GLY A 67 -3.71 18.58 16.12
CA GLY A 67 -4.38 18.79 17.41
C GLY A 67 -5.90 18.57 17.44
N MET A 68 -6.51 18.21 16.31
CA MET A 68 -7.95 17.90 16.25
C MET A 68 -8.33 16.70 17.12
N SER A 69 -9.63 16.52 17.41
CA SER A 69 -10.10 15.41 18.23
C SER A 69 -9.81 14.04 17.59
N GLU A 70 -9.67 13.00 18.40
CA GLU A 70 -9.38 11.65 17.89
C GLU A 70 -10.43 11.13 16.91
N LEU A 71 -11.70 11.51 17.09
CA LEU A 71 -12.80 11.18 16.18
C LEU A 71 -12.72 11.90 14.83
N PHE A 72 -12.10 13.08 14.76
CA PHE A 72 -12.05 13.89 13.54
C PHE A 72 -11.34 13.16 12.40
N TYR A 73 -10.17 12.57 12.67
CA TYR A 73 -9.36 11.88 11.66
C TYR A 73 -10.09 10.70 10.98
N PRO A 74 -10.69 9.73 11.73
CA PRO A 74 -11.47 8.67 11.13
C PRO A 74 -12.77 9.15 10.51
N ALA A 75 -13.45 10.13 11.10
CA ALA A 75 -14.65 10.71 10.49
C ALA A 75 -14.34 11.32 9.11
N ALA A 76 -13.22 12.02 8.95
CA ALA A 76 -12.80 12.61 7.67
C ALA A 76 -12.58 11.55 6.59
N ILE A 77 -11.89 10.44 6.92
CA ILE A 77 -11.65 9.34 5.98
C ILE A 77 -12.94 8.62 5.64
N ILE A 78 -13.75 8.28 6.65
CA ILE A 78 -15.03 7.59 6.44
C ILE A 78 -15.96 8.45 5.59
N LEU A 79 -16.04 9.76 5.85
CA LEU A 79 -16.82 10.70 5.05
C LEU A 79 -16.34 10.73 3.59
N LEU A 80 -15.02 10.79 3.36
CA LEU A 80 -14.46 10.75 2.01
C LEU A 80 -14.83 9.45 1.28
N LEU A 81 -14.74 8.31 1.96
CA LEU A 81 -15.12 7.00 1.40
C LEU A 81 -16.63 6.91 1.13
N MET A 82 -17.48 7.46 2.02
CA MET A 82 -18.93 7.50 1.85
C MET A 82 -19.34 8.38 0.67
N LEU A 83 -18.78 9.59 0.56
CA LEU A 83 -19.02 10.49 -0.58
C LEU A 83 -18.57 9.83 -1.89
N SER A 84 -17.36 9.27 -1.91
CA SER A 84 -16.84 8.55 -3.07
C SER A 84 -17.74 7.38 -3.46
N SER A 85 -18.20 6.60 -2.48
CA SER A 85 -19.15 5.50 -2.69
C SER A 85 -20.47 5.98 -3.28
N PHE A 86 -21.01 7.09 -2.77
CA PHE A 86 -22.25 7.67 -3.28
C PHE A 86 -22.15 8.09 -4.75
N PHE A 87 -21.05 8.74 -5.13
CA PHE A 87 -20.79 9.16 -6.52
C PHE A 87 -20.43 8.01 -7.46
N LEU A 88 -19.83 6.94 -6.94
CA LEU A 88 -19.38 5.78 -7.71
C LEU A 88 -20.29 4.56 -7.57
N ARG A 89 -21.47 4.67 -6.94
CA ARG A 89 -22.34 3.52 -6.61
C ARG A 89 -22.63 2.59 -7.79
N LYS A 90 -22.81 3.13 -8.99
CA LYS A 90 -23.04 2.34 -10.22
C LYS A 90 -21.80 1.57 -10.62
N GLN A 91 -20.64 2.22 -10.58
CA GLN A 91 -19.34 1.63 -10.90
C GLN A 91 -18.93 0.59 -9.86
N ILE A 92 -19.17 0.85 -8.57
CA ILE A 92 -18.92 -0.10 -7.47
C ILE A 92 -19.74 -1.37 -7.66
N LYS A 93 -21.05 -1.22 -7.94
CA LYS A 93 -21.92 -2.36 -8.23
C LYS A 93 -21.39 -3.17 -9.41
N LYS A 94 -21.05 -2.51 -10.53
CA LYS A 94 -20.50 -3.16 -11.73
C LYS A 94 -19.18 -3.89 -11.43
N MET A 95 -18.23 -3.21 -10.80
CA MET A 95 -16.93 -3.76 -10.40
C MET A 95 -17.08 -5.00 -9.51
N PHE A 96 -17.96 -4.93 -8.51
CA PHE A 96 -18.23 -6.04 -7.59
C PHE A 96 -18.76 -7.28 -8.32
N PHE A 97 -19.75 -7.13 -9.20
CA PHE A 97 -20.31 -8.26 -9.95
C PHE A 97 -19.30 -8.83 -10.95
N GLU A 98 -18.55 -7.99 -11.67
CA GLU A 98 -17.48 -8.45 -12.58
C GLU A 98 -16.39 -9.25 -11.85
N LEU A 99 -16.04 -8.85 -10.62
CA LEU A 99 -15.08 -9.59 -9.79
C LEU A 99 -15.64 -10.95 -9.38
N ILE A 100 -16.91 -11.02 -8.97
CA ILE A 100 -17.57 -12.29 -8.63
C ILE A 100 -17.65 -13.22 -9.83
N GLU A 101 -18.05 -12.72 -10.99
CA GLU A 101 -18.13 -13.51 -12.23
C GLU A 101 -16.76 -14.07 -12.61
N LYS A 102 -15.72 -13.22 -12.62
CA LYS A 102 -14.34 -13.67 -12.87
C LYS A 102 -13.85 -14.68 -11.84
N LEU A 103 -14.20 -14.54 -10.57
CA LEU A 103 -13.85 -15.52 -9.54
C LEU A 103 -14.52 -16.86 -9.83
N LYS A 104 -15.81 -16.88 -10.19
CA LYS A 104 -16.54 -18.11 -10.53
C LYS A 104 -15.96 -18.79 -11.77
N GLU A 105 -15.66 -18.02 -12.82
CA GLU A 105 -15.04 -18.54 -14.05
C GLU A 105 -13.67 -19.15 -13.76
N ASN A 106 -12.86 -18.48 -12.94
CA ASN A 106 -11.51 -18.96 -12.62
C ASN A 106 -11.50 -20.19 -11.69
N LEU A 107 -12.54 -20.40 -10.88
CA LEU A 107 -12.66 -21.51 -9.93
C LEU A 107 -13.49 -22.67 -10.47
N ASN A 108 -13.45 -22.90 -11.79
CA ASN A 108 -14.19 -23.99 -12.43
C ASN A 108 -13.42 -25.32 -12.41
N PHE A 109 -13.84 -26.26 -11.55
CA PHE A 109 -13.27 -27.60 -11.40
C PHE A 109 -13.30 -28.48 -12.66
N SER A 110 -14.13 -28.15 -13.66
CA SER A 110 -14.23 -28.95 -14.88
C SER A 110 -13.02 -28.83 -15.81
N SER A 111 -12.18 -27.80 -15.61
CA SER A 111 -11.00 -27.55 -16.45
C SER A 111 -9.71 -27.76 -15.66
N ARG A 112 -8.66 -28.27 -16.35
CA ARG A 112 -7.32 -28.40 -15.76
C ARG A 112 -6.79 -27.07 -15.23
N GLU A 113 -7.05 -25.98 -15.95
CA GLU A 113 -6.64 -24.64 -15.54
C GLU A 113 -7.40 -24.18 -14.28
N GLY A 114 -8.71 -24.41 -14.21
CA GLY A 114 -9.49 -24.08 -13.02
C GLY A 114 -9.03 -24.86 -11.78
N VAL A 115 -8.70 -26.15 -11.91
CA VAL A 115 -8.07 -26.92 -10.81
C VAL A 115 -6.75 -26.29 -10.36
N MET A 116 -5.91 -25.86 -11.31
CA MET A 116 -4.66 -25.16 -11.01
C MET A 116 -4.90 -23.84 -10.26
N ASN A 117 -5.90 -23.05 -10.66
CA ASN A 117 -6.27 -21.81 -10.00
C ASN A 117 -6.78 -22.05 -8.58
N ILE A 118 -7.56 -23.11 -8.37
CA ILE A 118 -8.08 -23.50 -7.05
C ILE A 118 -6.94 -23.91 -6.13
N LEU A 119 -5.97 -24.68 -6.62
CA LEU A 119 -4.78 -25.07 -5.83
C LEU A 119 -3.96 -23.83 -5.42
N PHE A 120 -3.77 -22.88 -6.33
CA PHE A 120 -3.12 -21.61 -6.02
C PHE A 120 -3.90 -20.83 -4.96
N ALA A 121 -5.21 -20.65 -5.15
CA ALA A 121 -6.07 -19.96 -4.20
C ALA A 121 -6.05 -20.61 -2.81
N ALA A 122 -6.10 -21.95 -2.75
CA ALA A 122 -5.98 -22.70 -1.50
C ALA A 122 -4.62 -22.48 -0.82
N GLY A 123 -3.53 -22.48 -1.58
CA GLY A 123 -2.18 -22.17 -1.06
C GLY A 123 -2.08 -20.75 -0.51
N VAL A 124 -2.61 -19.76 -1.25
CA VAL A 124 -2.66 -18.36 -0.80
C VAL A 124 -3.51 -18.20 0.46
N LEU A 125 -4.68 -18.85 0.52
CA LEU A 125 -5.54 -18.82 1.71
C LEU A 125 -4.89 -19.49 2.92
N MET A 126 -4.15 -20.58 2.71
CA MET A 126 -3.39 -21.26 3.77
C MET A 126 -2.29 -20.36 4.32
N VAL A 127 -1.52 -19.70 3.45
CA VAL A 127 -0.51 -18.71 3.86
C VAL A 127 -1.15 -17.53 4.56
N PHE A 128 -2.29 -17.04 4.07
CA PHE A 128 -3.02 -15.97 4.74
C PHE A 128 -3.44 -16.37 6.15
N ALA A 129 -4.13 -17.50 6.29
CA ALA A 129 -4.67 -17.95 7.56
C ALA A 129 -3.55 -18.27 8.56
N GLY A 130 -2.53 -19.01 8.13
CA GLY A 130 -1.36 -19.33 8.95
C GLY A 130 -0.57 -18.09 9.33
N GLY A 131 -0.34 -17.19 8.36
CA GLY A 131 0.33 -15.91 8.58
C GLY A 131 -0.43 -15.04 9.58
N GLN A 132 -1.75 -14.85 9.41
CA GLN A 132 -2.58 -14.06 10.33
C GLN A 132 -2.58 -14.68 11.72
N TYR A 133 -2.68 -16.01 11.81
CA TYR A 133 -2.62 -16.69 13.10
C TYR A 133 -1.30 -16.38 13.82
N LEU A 134 -0.16 -16.53 13.15
CA LEU A 134 1.16 -16.27 13.75
C LEU A 134 1.34 -14.79 14.11
N VAL A 135 0.94 -13.90 13.22
CA VAL A 135 0.97 -12.43 13.35
C VAL A 135 0.08 -11.92 14.48
N LEU A 136 -1.02 -12.60 14.81
CA LEU A 136 -1.88 -12.20 15.93
C LEU A 136 -1.38 -12.69 17.28
N HIS A 137 -0.51 -13.71 17.32
CA HIS A 137 -0.05 -14.34 18.56
C HIS A 137 1.42 -14.02 18.91
N ARG A 138 2.25 -13.61 17.94
CA ARG A 138 3.67 -13.33 18.16
C ARG A 138 3.87 -11.90 18.67
N PRO A 139 4.59 -11.64 19.77
CA PRO A 139 4.87 -10.28 20.22
C PRO A 139 5.71 -9.48 19.19
N LEU A 140 5.60 -8.14 19.23
CA LEU A 140 6.49 -7.25 18.49
C LEU A 140 7.85 -7.25 19.20
N VAL A 141 8.89 -7.79 18.55
CA VAL A 141 10.20 -8.01 19.18
C VAL A 141 11.39 -7.46 18.39
N GLU A 142 11.17 -7.01 17.15
CA GLU A 142 12.24 -6.47 16.31
C GLU A 142 12.39 -4.96 16.51
N HIS A 143 13.61 -4.47 16.37
CA HIS A 143 13.94 -3.06 16.53
C HIS A 143 13.06 -2.15 15.64
N ASP A 144 13.04 -2.41 14.34
CA ASP A 144 12.38 -1.52 13.37
C ASP A 144 10.86 -1.47 13.57
N ILE A 145 10.23 -2.60 13.94
CA ILE A 145 8.78 -2.58 14.20
C ILE A 145 8.45 -1.85 15.51
N LEU A 146 9.30 -1.97 16.53
CA LEU A 146 9.15 -1.21 17.76
C LEU A 146 9.34 0.29 17.50
N GLU A 147 10.27 0.65 16.62
CA GLU A 147 10.46 2.02 16.14
C GLU A 147 9.17 2.54 15.47
N TYR A 148 8.62 1.81 14.50
CA TYR A 148 7.40 2.19 13.80
C TYR A 148 6.19 2.31 14.74
N ALA A 149 6.00 1.35 15.64
CA ALA A 149 4.88 1.34 16.58
C ALA A 149 5.00 2.48 17.60
N THR A 150 6.20 2.75 18.09
CA THR A 150 6.45 3.85 19.04
C THR A 150 6.22 5.20 18.36
N GLN A 151 6.76 5.39 17.15
CA GLN A 151 6.54 6.61 16.38
C GLN A 151 5.06 6.82 16.06
N ALA A 152 4.31 5.76 15.74
CA ALA A 152 2.86 5.85 15.55
C ALA A 152 2.14 6.29 16.82
N LYS A 153 2.51 5.74 17.99
CA LYS A 153 1.93 6.15 19.29
C LYS A 153 2.20 7.62 19.61
N ILE A 154 3.40 8.11 19.30
CA ILE A 154 3.75 9.52 19.46
C ILE A 154 2.86 10.39 18.56
N PHE A 155 2.74 10.05 17.27
CA PHE A 155 1.87 10.79 16.35
C PHE A 155 0.38 10.76 16.76
N PHE A 156 -0.10 9.63 17.26
CA PHE A 156 -1.46 9.50 17.78
C PHE A 156 -1.68 10.34 19.04
N ARG A 157 -0.76 10.28 20.02
CA ARG A 157 -0.82 11.04 21.27
C ARG A 157 -0.80 12.55 21.02
N ASP A 158 0.16 12.99 20.22
CA ASP A 158 0.38 14.41 19.93
C ASP A 158 -0.66 14.94 18.93
N ARG A 159 -1.30 14.03 18.17
CA ARG A 159 -2.26 14.33 17.09
C ARG A 159 -1.67 15.32 16.09
N ALA A 160 -0.38 15.20 15.85
CA ALA A 160 0.40 16.10 15.01
C ALA A 160 1.54 15.33 14.35
N LEU A 161 1.88 15.72 13.13
CA LEU A 161 3.10 15.30 12.46
C LEU A 161 4.00 16.51 12.31
N GLU A 162 5.06 16.54 13.10
CA GLU A 162 6.06 17.59 13.07
C GLU A 162 7.38 17.07 12.52
N TYR A 163 7.97 17.87 11.64
CA TYR A 163 9.33 17.72 11.16
C TYR A 163 10.26 18.48 12.10
N LEU A 164 11.10 17.75 12.83
CA LEU A 164 12.04 18.31 13.79
C LEU A 164 13.46 17.87 13.41
N PRO A 165 14.48 18.74 13.51
CA PRO A 165 15.87 18.35 13.26
C PRO A 165 16.40 17.26 14.20
N LEU A 166 15.81 17.17 15.38
CA LEU A 166 16.08 16.16 16.40
C LEU A 166 14.74 15.81 17.06
N ARG A 167 14.32 14.55 17.00
CA ARG A 167 13.09 14.11 17.66
C ARG A 167 13.42 13.17 18.80
N TYR A 168 13.27 13.68 20.02
CA TYR A 168 13.36 12.93 21.26
C TYR A 168 12.02 13.03 21.99
N ASP A 169 11.46 11.88 22.36
CA ASP A 169 10.23 11.82 23.15
C ASP A 169 10.56 11.52 24.61
N GLU A 170 10.39 12.52 25.48
CA GLU A 170 10.75 12.40 26.91
C GLU A 170 9.93 11.32 27.64
N LEU A 171 8.68 11.09 27.22
CA LEU A 171 7.78 10.15 27.88
C LEU A 171 8.16 8.68 27.63
N SER A 172 8.59 8.35 26.42
CA SER A 172 9.03 6.99 26.08
C SER A 172 10.56 6.83 26.13
N GLY A 173 11.32 7.92 26.23
CA GLY A 173 12.77 7.93 26.05
C GLY A 173 13.20 7.61 24.61
N PHE A 174 12.26 7.60 23.66
CA PHE A 174 12.50 7.21 22.29
C PHE A 174 13.19 8.33 21.51
N PHE A 175 14.26 7.96 20.80
CA PHE A 175 15.01 8.86 19.95
C PHE A 175 14.85 8.42 18.50
N TYR A 176 14.23 9.26 17.68
CA TYR A 176 13.95 8.96 16.29
C TYR A 176 15.06 9.45 15.38
N VAL A 177 15.67 8.53 14.61
CA VAL A 177 16.79 8.80 13.72
C VAL A 177 16.33 9.18 12.30
N GLY A 178 15.06 8.95 11.96
CA GLY A 178 14.52 9.44 10.69
C GLY A 178 14.89 8.63 9.47
N LEU A 179 15.03 7.30 9.54
CA LEU A 179 15.55 6.53 8.38
C LEU A 179 14.49 6.05 7.39
N HIS A 180 13.21 6.29 7.69
CA HIS A 180 12.08 5.75 6.94
C HIS A 180 11.02 6.81 6.71
N GLY A 181 10.32 6.72 5.59
CA GLY A 181 9.17 7.58 5.36
C GLY A 181 7.97 7.13 6.20
N PHE A 182 7.01 8.03 6.39
CA PHE A 182 5.94 7.84 7.39
C PHE A 182 4.76 7.00 6.90
N LEU A 183 4.71 6.63 5.62
CA LEU A 183 3.52 6.01 5.03
C LEU A 183 3.10 4.72 5.74
N PHE A 184 4.05 3.84 6.09
CA PHE A 184 3.74 2.60 6.81
C PHE A 184 3.32 2.87 8.27
N ILE A 185 3.99 3.80 8.94
CA ILE A 185 3.68 4.22 10.32
C ILE A 185 2.25 4.77 10.41
N MET A 186 1.80 5.53 9.40
CA MET A 186 0.45 6.08 9.36
C MET A 186 -0.67 5.03 9.31
N LEU A 187 -0.38 3.79 8.90
CA LEU A 187 -1.35 2.69 9.00
C LEU A 187 -1.54 2.22 10.45
N SER A 188 -0.52 2.33 11.29
CA SER A 188 -0.67 2.12 12.74
C SER A 188 -1.41 3.28 13.39
N VAL A 189 -1.13 4.52 12.96
CA VAL A 189 -1.87 5.71 13.45
C VAL A 189 -3.35 5.62 13.07
N TRP A 190 -3.65 5.13 11.87
CA TRP A 190 -5.01 4.85 11.41
C TRP A 190 -5.76 3.94 12.38
N GLU A 191 -5.14 2.81 12.74
CA GLU A 191 -5.71 1.85 13.68
C GLU A 191 -5.90 2.46 15.07
N GLN A 192 -4.94 3.24 15.57
CA GLN A 192 -5.04 3.86 16.89
C GLN A 192 -6.21 4.84 16.98
N PHE A 193 -6.39 5.72 15.98
CA PHE A 193 -7.55 6.61 15.93
C PHE A 193 -8.87 5.85 15.84
N PHE A 194 -8.93 4.77 15.05
CA PHE A 194 -10.15 3.96 14.96
C PHE A 194 -10.46 3.27 16.29
N ASN A 195 -9.45 2.69 16.94
CA ASN A 195 -9.61 1.96 18.19
C ASN A 195 -10.02 2.88 19.35
N SER A 196 -9.54 4.13 19.37
CA SER A 196 -9.89 5.08 20.42
C SER A 196 -11.38 5.46 20.40
N CYS A 197 -12.03 5.43 19.23
CA CYS A 197 -13.50 5.58 19.13
C CYS A 197 -14.29 4.51 19.90
N PHE A 198 -13.66 3.37 20.22
CA PHE A 198 -14.28 2.24 20.94
C PHE A 198 -13.62 1.97 22.31
N GLY A 199 -12.66 2.79 22.73
CA GLY A 199 -11.89 2.55 23.96
C GLY A 199 -11.09 1.25 23.93
N LEU A 200 -10.52 0.89 22.77
CA LEU A 200 -9.77 -0.33 22.56
C LEU A 200 -8.26 -0.05 22.47
N GLU A 201 -7.46 -0.98 22.96
CA GLU A 201 -6.01 -1.03 22.74
C GLU A 201 -5.71 -2.27 21.90
N SER A 202 -5.52 -2.09 20.59
CA SER A 202 -5.13 -3.18 19.70
C SER A 202 -4.26 -2.69 18.54
N ASP A 203 -3.47 -3.61 17.99
CA ASP A 203 -2.53 -3.40 16.89
C ASP A 203 -2.69 -4.50 15.80
N TYR A 204 -3.87 -5.12 15.74
CA TYR A 204 -4.16 -6.25 14.86
C TYR A 204 -4.14 -5.87 13.38
N LEU A 205 -4.68 -4.70 13.02
CA LEU A 205 -4.62 -4.22 11.64
C LEU A 205 -3.16 -4.01 11.24
N PHE A 206 -2.38 -3.30 12.05
CA PHE A 206 -0.99 -2.98 11.76
C PHE A 206 -0.15 -4.26 11.62
N ARG A 207 -0.34 -5.23 12.50
CA ARG A 207 0.28 -6.56 12.41
C ARG A 207 -0.09 -7.28 11.13
N SER A 208 -1.37 -7.23 10.73
CA SER A 208 -1.88 -7.92 9.54
C SER A 208 -1.26 -7.42 8.22
N MET A 209 -0.69 -6.21 8.20
CA MET A 209 -0.18 -5.53 7.01
C MET A 209 0.82 -6.39 6.24
N THR A 210 1.84 -6.93 6.91
CA THR A 210 2.88 -7.73 6.28
C THR A 210 2.29 -8.87 5.46
N ASN A 211 1.36 -9.61 6.05
CA ASN A 211 0.75 -10.77 5.41
C ASN A 211 -0.20 -10.35 4.26
N VAL A 212 -0.99 -9.29 4.44
CA VAL A 212 -1.86 -8.78 3.37
C VAL A 212 -1.04 -8.34 2.16
N TYR A 213 0.03 -7.56 2.36
CA TYR A 213 0.89 -7.13 1.26
C TYR A 213 1.68 -8.29 0.64
N GLY A 214 2.08 -9.29 1.43
CA GLY A 214 2.67 -10.53 0.91
C GLY A 214 1.71 -11.27 -0.04
N ILE A 215 0.42 -11.33 0.29
CA ILE A 215 -0.60 -11.91 -0.60
C ILE A 215 -0.79 -11.08 -1.85
N LEU A 216 -0.84 -9.75 -1.71
CA LEU A 216 -0.94 -8.86 -2.88
C LEU A 216 0.25 -9.05 -3.82
N ILE A 217 1.45 -9.32 -3.29
CA ILE A 217 2.62 -9.68 -4.10
C ILE A 217 2.37 -10.99 -4.88
N LEU A 218 1.93 -12.05 -4.18
CA LEU A 218 1.61 -13.34 -4.81
C LEU A 218 0.53 -13.21 -5.87
N LEU A 219 -0.56 -12.49 -5.58
CA LEU A 219 -1.66 -12.24 -6.51
C LEU A 219 -1.21 -11.44 -7.73
N THR A 220 -0.37 -10.43 -7.55
CA THR A 220 0.15 -9.62 -8.66
C THR A 220 1.05 -10.45 -9.56
N ALA A 221 2.03 -11.18 -8.99
CA ALA A 221 2.93 -12.03 -9.75
C ALA A 221 2.16 -13.10 -10.52
N TYR A 222 1.23 -13.79 -9.85
CA TYR A 222 0.39 -14.80 -10.46
C TYR A 222 -0.48 -14.23 -11.58
N TYR A 223 -1.20 -13.13 -11.33
CA TYR A 223 -2.09 -12.51 -12.30
C TYR A 223 -1.35 -12.11 -13.58
N TRP A 224 -0.13 -11.58 -13.45
CA TRP A 224 0.65 -11.12 -14.59
C TRP A 224 1.32 -12.25 -15.37
N LEU A 225 1.92 -13.22 -14.68
CA LEU A 225 2.56 -14.36 -15.33
C LEU A 225 1.53 -15.28 -15.99
N ARG A 226 0.31 -15.38 -15.43
CA ARG A 226 -0.76 -16.19 -16.02
C ARG A 226 -1.18 -15.72 -17.41
N LYS A 227 -1.06 -14.42 -17.71
CA LYS A 227 -1.32 -13.90 -19.06
C LYS A 227 -0.35 -14.47 -20.10
N ILE A 228 0.81 -14.97 -19.66
CA ILE A 228 1.82 -15.61 -20.51
C ILE A 228 1.62 -17.12 -20.46
N ASP A 229 1.68 -17.71 -19.27
CA ASP A 229 1.53 -19.14 -19.04
C ASP A 229 1.13 -19.43 -17.58
N THR A 230 0.06 -20.20 -17.38
CA THR A 230 -0.46 -20.54 -16.03
C THR A 230 0.51 -21.39 -15.20
N ARG A 231 1.33 -22.24 -15.83
CA ARG A 231 2.34 -23.04 -15.12
C ARG A 231 3.47 -22.14 -14.63
N LEU A 232 3.92 -21.17 -15.44
CA LEU A 232 4.90 -20.17 -14.99
C LEU A 232 4.38 -19.37 -13.79
N ALA A 233 3.10 -18.99 -13.81
CA ALA A 233 2.46 -18.30 -12.69
C ALA A 233 2.47 -19.15 -11.41
N LEU A 234 2.18 -20.45 -11.51
CA LEU A 234 2.23 -21.37 -10.38
C LEU A 234 3.64 -21.62 -9.86
N ILE A 235 4.60 -21.83 -10.77
CA ILE A 235 6.02 -21.99 -10.41
C ILE A 235 6.50 -20.75 -9.68
N SER A 236 6.18 -19.55 -10.19
CA SER A 236 6.52 -18.30 -9.50
C SER A 236 5.86 -18.21 -8.12
N GLY A 237 4.59 -18.57 -8.00
CA GLY A 237 3.90 -18.62 -6.71
C GLY A 237 4.58 -19.56 -5.72
N ALA A 238 4.90 -20.78 -6.15
CA ALA A 238 5.62 -21.76 -5.35
C ALA A 238 7.02 -21.29 -4.96
N VAL A 239 7.78 -20.72 -5.90
CA VAL A 239 9.13 -20.17 -5.63
C VAL A 239 9.04 -19.05 -4.59
N LEU A 240 8.09 -18.12 -4.71
CA LEU A 240 7.90 -17.06 -3.73
C LEU A 240 7.50 -17.61 -2.35
N MET A 241 6.56 -18.57 -2.30
CA MET A 241 6.07 -19.16 -1.04
C MET A 241 7.11 -20.06 -0.36
N LEU A 242 8.04 -20.65 -1.11
CA LEU A 242 9.10 -21.52 -0.59
C LEU A 242 10.43 -20.79 -0.36
N ASN A 243 10.55 -19.54 -0.80
CA ASN A 243 11.74 -18.74 -0.57
C ASN A 243 11.86 -18.38 0.92
N SER A 244 12.98 -18.75 1.53
CA SER A 244 13.21 -18.50 2.96
C SER A 244 13.14 -17.03 3.34
N GLY A 245 13.66 -16.13 2.49
CA GLY A 245 13.58 -14.68 2.70
C GLY A 245 12.14 -14.19 2.76
N ILE A 246 11.33 -14.57 1.77
CA ILE A 246 9.90 -14.22 1.74
C ILE A 246 9.15 -14.80 2.94
N ILE A 247 9.38 -16.08 3.28
CA ILE A 247 8.78 -16.71 4.47
C ILE A 247 9.17 -15.94 5.74
N THR A 248 10.44 -15.62 5.92
CA THR A 248 10.89 -14.83 7.08
C THR A 248 10.20 -13.48 7.11
N THR A 249 10.11 -12.79 5.96
CA THR A 249 9.39 -11.52 5.88
C THR A 249 7.89 -11.68 6.15
N PHE A 250 7.24 -12.81 5.84
CA PHE A 250 5.85 -13.07 6.26
C PHE A 250 5.70 -13.22 7.78
N LEU A 251 6.74 -13.71 8.46
CA LEU A 251 6.75 -13.98 9.90
C LEU A 251 7.25 -12.81 10.74
N VAL A 252 7.96 -11.87 10.12
CA VAL A 252 8.57 -10.71 10.76
C VAL A 252 7.80 -9.45 10.34
N TYR A 253 7.31 -8.70 11.32
CA TYR A 253 6.63 -7.43 11.06
C TYR A 253 7.64 -6.43 10.50
N HIS A 254 7.45 -6.05 9.24
CA HIS A 254 8.37 -5.13 8.60
C HIS A 254 7.68 -4.41 7.43
N VAL A 255 8.21 -3.25 7.08
CA VAL A 255 7.73 -2.41 5.98
C VAL A 255 8.03 -3.02 4.60
N ASP A 256 8.80 -4.12 4.52
CA ASP A 256 9.30 -4.62 3.25
C ASP A 256 8.24 -5.18 2.32
N MET A 257 7.25 -5.95 2.81
CA MET A 257 6.18 -6.43 1.91
C MET A 257 5.39 -5.27 1.32
N PHE A 258 5.16 -4.23 2.11
CA PHE A 258 4.53 -3.00 1.65
C PHE A 258 5.35 -2.34 0.53
N ARG A 259 6.66 -2.20 0.72
CA ARG A 259 7.59 -1.62 -0.26
C ARG A 259 7.72 -2.45 -1.53
N ILE A 260 7.88 -3.77 -1.39
CA ILE A 260 8.05 -4.71 -2.51
C ILE A 260 6.79 -4.68 -3.38
N PHE A 261 5.59 -4.68 -2.77
CA PHE A 261 4.35 -4.57 -3.54
C PHE A 261 4.27 -3.26 -4.34
N LEU A 262 4.57 -2.12 -3.71
CA LEU A 262 4.54 -0.82 -4.38
C LEU A 262 5.57 -0.74 -5.52
N LEU A 263 6.79 -1.25 -5.28
CA LEU A 263 7.86 -1.29 -6.27
C LEU A 263 7.50 -2.21 -7.45
N MET A 264 7.03 -3.42 -7.17
CA MET A 264 6.65 -4.38 -8.20
C MET A 264 5.49 -3.85 -9.06
N SER A 265 4.49 -3.24 -8.43
CA SER A 265 3.39 -2.59 -9.14
C SER A 265 3.92 -1.45 -10.03
N SER A 266 4.85 -0.64 -9.54
CA SER A 266 5.49 0.43 -10.30
C SER A 266 6.26 -0.11 -11.52
N VAL A 267 7.05 -1.17 -11.37
CA VAL A 267 7.76 -1.80 -12.51
C VAL A 267 6.79 -2.26 -13.58
N ILE A 268 5.72 -2.94 -13.19
CA ILE A 268 4.70 -3.43 -14.12
C ILE A 268 4.00 -2.27 -14.84
N LEU A 269 3.61 -1.23 -14.09
CA LEU A 269 2.96 -0.04 -14.64
C LEU A 269 3.89 0.77 -15.55
N MET A 270 5.20 0.77 -15.28
CA MET A 270 6.21 1.37 -16.15
C MET A 270 6.26 0.65 -17.49
N LEU A 271 6.34 -0.69 -17.49
CA LEU A 271 6.33 -1.48 -18.71
C LEU A 271 5.04 -1.24 -19.51
N LYS A 272 3.88 -1.16 -18.84
CA LYS A 272 2.62 -0.80 -19.50
C LYS A 272 2.65 0.61 -20.06
N ALA A 273 3.10 1.60 -19.30
CA ALA A 273 3.15 3.00 -19.73
C ALA A 273 4.02 3.19 -20.98
N ILE A 274 5.16 2.51 -21.04
CA ILE A 274 6.07 2.52 -22.21
C ILE A 274 5.38 1.90 -23.42
N ASN A 275 4.77 0.71 -23.25
CA ASN A 275 4.20 -0.05 -24.35
C ASN A 275 2.87 0.52 -24.89
N SER A 276 1.99 0.98 -24.00
CA SER A 276 0.63 1.39 -24.35
C SER A 276 0.48 2.90 -24.57
N GLY A 277 1.41 3.70 -24.01
CA GLY A 277 1.34 5.16 -23.95
C GLY A 277 0.09 5.70 -23.25
N ASP A 278 -0.62 4.91 -22.45
CA ASP A 278 -1.91 5.29 -21.89
C ASP A 278 -1.78 6.13 -20.62
N ARG A 279 -2.69 7.10 -20.47
CA ARG A 279 -2.66 8.07 -19.37
C ARG A 279 -2.85 7.43 -18.00
N LEU A 280 -3.63 6.35 -17.92
CA LEU A 280 -3.91 5.67 -16.66
C LEU A 280 -2.66 4.92 -16.17
N SER A 281 -1.90 4.28 -17.06
CA SER A 281 -0.60 3.69 -16.77
C SER A 281 0.36 4.74 -16.19
N PHE A 282 0.45 5.93 -16.81
CA PHE A 282 1.30 7.01 -16.28
C PHE A 282 0.83 7.52 -14.91
N LEU A 283 -0.48 7.70 -14.74
CA LEU A 283 -1.04 8.14 -13.47
C LEU A 283 -0.76 7.13 -12.37
N LEU A 284 -1.06 5.85 -12.60
CA LEU A 284 -0.82 4.78 -11.64
C LEU A 284 0.67 4.61 -11.37
N LEU A 285 1.54 4.64 -12.39
CA LEU A 285 2.99 4.59 -12.20
C LEU A 285 3.44 5.72 -11.27
N GLY A 286 2.96 6.94 -11.50
CA GLY A 286 3.31 8.08 -10.67
C GLY A 286 2.84 7.93 -9.23
N ILE A 287 1.60 7.48 -9.03
CA ILE A 287 1.03 7.24 -7.69
C ILE A 287 1.84 6.16 -6.97
N PHE A 288 2.04 4.99 -7.57
CA PHE A 288 2.74 3.89 -6.92
C PHE A 288 4.23 4.18 -6.68
N SER A 289 4.89 4.87 -7.61
CA SER A 289 6.29 5.29 -7.43
C SER A 289 6.41 6.36 -6.35
N GLY A 290 5.47 7.31 -6.30
CA GLY A 290 5.37 8.30 -5.22
C GLY A 290 5.13 7.65 -3.86
N LEU A 291 4.15 6.75 -3.75
CA LEU A 291 3.90 5.99 -2.52
C LEU A 291 5.10 5.14 -2.12
N SER A 292 5.81 4.52 -3.06
CA SER A 292 7.04 3.77 -2.80
C SER A 292 8.14 4.68 -2.24
N ALA A 293 8.31 5.88 -2.81
CA ALA A 293 9.22 6.90 -2.31
C ALA A 293 8.82 7.38 -0.91
N ASN A 294 7.51 7.50 -0.62
CA ASN A 294 6.99 7.82 0.72
C ASN A 294 7.18 6.69 1.74
N ALA A 295 7.22 5.44 1.28
CA ALA A 295 7.49 4.31 2.16
C ALA A 295 8.97 4.26 2.59
N HIS A 296 9.90 4.60 1.67
CA HIS A 296 11.33 4.48 1.93
C HIS A 296 12.19 5.26 0.90
N SER A 297 13.38 5.70 1.32
CA SER A 297 14.38 6.37 0.47
C SER A 297 14.76 5.62 -0.81
N ILE A 298 14.88 4.29 -0.78
CA ILE A 298 15.15 3.48 -1.98
C ILE A 298 14.06 3.69 -3.04
N GLY A 299 12.82 3.93 -2.63
CA GLY A 299 11.72 4.26 -3.53
C GLY A 299 11.92 5.59 -4.28
N VAL A 300 12.64 6.56 -3.71
CA VAL A 300 13.00 7.83 -4.38
C VAL A 300 13.91 7.55 -5.57
N PHE A 301 14.97 6.77 -5.35
CA PHE A 301 15.90 6.41 -6.42
C PHE A 301 15.21 5.60 -7.51
N ALA A 302 14.36 4.65 -7.14
CA ALA A 302 13.54 3.89 -8.09
C ALA A 302 12.61 4.81 -8.90
N ALA A 303 11.95 5.77 -8.26
CA ALA A 303 11.07 6.72 -8.91
C ALA A 303 11.80 7.58 -9.96
N PHE A 304 13.00 8.09 -9.64
CA PHE A 304 13.84 8.80 -10.61
C PHE A 304 14.27 7.89 -11.77
N ALA A 305 14.67 6.65 -11.48
CA ALA A 305 15.01 5.67 -12.50
C ALA A 305 13.83 5.40 -13.44
N PHE A 306 12.61 5.24 -12.91
CA PHE A 306 11.41 5.03 -13.72
C PHE A 306 11.10 6.22 -14.62
N VAL A 307 11.26 7.46 -14.14
CA VAL A 307 11.13 8.67 -14.99
C VAL A 307 12.14 8.63 -16.14
N GLY A 308 13.40 8.32 -15.85
CA GLY A 308 14.46 8.20 -16.86
C GLY A 308 14.19 7.10 -17.88
N ILE A 309 13.80 5.91 -17.42
CA ILE A 309 13.49 4.76 -18.29
C ILE A 309 12.30 5.08 -19.19
N VAL A 310 11.22 5.65 -18.64
CA VAL A 310 10.07 6.11 -19.43
C VAL A 310 10.51 7.12 -20.49
N PHE A 311 11.32 8.10 -20.11
CA PHE A 311 11.80 9.13 -21.03
C PHE A 311 12.62 8.54 -22.19
N LEU A 312 13.51 7.59 -21.90
CA LEU A 312 14.41 6.98 -22.87
C LEU A 312 13.68 5.99 -23.79
N LEU A 313 12.81 5.14 -23.23
CA LEU A 313 12.23 3.99 -23.92
C LEU A 313 10.83 4.23 -24.51
N MET A 314 10.09 5.26 -24.08
CA MET A 314 8.74 5.49 -24.61
C MET A 314 8.79 5.92 -26.09
N ASP A 315 7.93 5.33 -26.92
CA ASP A 315 7.81 5.72 -28.32
C ASP A 315 7.19 7.12 -28.51
N GLY A 316 7.78 7.86 -29.47
CA GLY A 316 7.32 9.18 -29.90
C GLY A 316 8.44 10.23 -29.92
N ASN A 317 8.07 11.46 -30.27
CA ASN A 317 9.02 12.55 -30.34
C ASN A 317 9.49 13.01 -28.94
N PHE A 318 10.61 13.74 -28.92
CA PHE A 318 11.22 14.27 -27.70
C PHE A 318 10.22 15.03 -26.82
N LEU A 319 9.36 15.88 -27.41
CA LEU A 319 8.39 16.68 -26.66
C LEU A 319 7.35 15.81 -25.94
N LYS A 320 6.86 14.74 -26.56
CA LYS A 320 5.95 13.77 -25.93
C LYS A 320 6.64 13.10 -24.74
N ARG A 321 7.90 12.70 -24.90
CA ARG A 321 8.73 12.10 -23.83
C ARG A 321 8.94 13.04 -22.66
N VAL A 322 9.30 14.30 -22.91
CA VAL A 322 9.42 15.34 -21.88
C VAL A 322 8.10 15.54 -21.14
N ARG A 323 6.97 15.67 -21.87
CA ARG A 323 5.65 15.86 -21.23
C ARG A 323 5.26 14.68 -20.35
N ALA A 324 5.51 13.45 -20.79
CA ALA A 324 5.25 12.26 -19.98
C ALA A 324 6.13 12.21 -18.73
N ALA A 325 7.43 12.51 -18.87
CA ALA A 325 8.37 12.56 -17.75
C ALA A 325 8.00 13.65 -16.73
N LEU A 326 7.62 14.85 -17.20
CA LEU A 326 7.17 15.94 -16.33
C LEU A 326 5.86 15.60 -15.62
N PHE A 327 4.88 15.06 -16.34
CA PHE A 327 3.62 14.60 -15.74
C PHE A 327 3.89 13.55 -14.66
N LEU A 328 4.69 12.54 -14.97
CA LEU A 328 5.06 11.47 -14.04
C LEU A 328 5.78 12.03 -12.81
N SER A 329 6.74 12.93 -12.99
CA SER A 329 7.49 13.58 -11.90
C SER A 329 6.57 14.38 -10.98
N ALA A 330 5.60 15.11 -11.55
CA ALA A 330 4.63 15.88 -10.77
C ALA A 330 3.75 14.97 -9.89
N ILE A 331 3.28 13.84 -10.42
CA ILE A 331 2.50 12.87 -9.62
C ILE A 331 3.39 12.22 -8.54
N ILE A 332 4.62 11.83 -8.86
CA ILE A 332 5.56 11.28 -7.87
C ILE A 332 5.81 12.27 -6.73
N LEU A 333 6.01 13.56 -7.06
CA LEU A 333 6.21 14.61 -6.06
C LEU A 333 4.99 14.76 -5.15
N LEU A 334 3.79 14.72 -5.71
CA LEU A 334 2.53 14.85 -4.96
C LEU A 334 2.27 13.69 -3.99
N PHE A 335 2.53 12.45 -4.42
CA PHE A 335 2.24 11.25 -3.62
C PHE A 335 3.41 10.80 -2.74
N GLY A 336 4.62 11.30 -3.00
CA GLY A 336 5.84 10.88 -2.33
C GLY A 336 6.83 11.98 -2.06
N GLY A 337 7.23 12.73 -3.08
CA GLY A 337 8.38 13.65 -2.93
C GLY A 337 8.17 14.79 -1.92
N LEU A 338 6.93 15.25 -1.70
CA LEU A 338 6.66 16.43 -0.88
C LEU A 338 7.17 16.28 0.56
N HIS A 339 7.07 15.09 1.17
CA HIS A 339 7.52 14.89 2.54
C HIS A 339 9.05 15.03 2.68
N TYR A 340 9.83 14.65 1.67
CA TYR A 340 11.27 14.89 1.65
C TYR A 340 11.59 16.38 1.52
N VAL A 341 10.84 17.10 0.69
CA VAL A 341 11.03 18.56 0.55
C VAL A 341 10.81 19.23 1.90
N VAL A 342 9.70 18.91 2.58
CA VAL A 342 9.41 19.45 3.91
C VAL A 342 10.49 19.04 4.92
N ASP A 343 10.90 17.78 4.93
CA ASP A 343 11.94 17.29 5.85
C ASP A 343 13.30 17.95 5.65
N ILE A 344 13.71 18.25 4.41
CA ILE A 344 14.96 18.95 4.13
C ILE A 344 14.96 20.35 4.73
N PHE A 345 13.83 21.07 4.63
CA PHE A 345 13.77 22.47 5.08
C PHE A 345 13.45 22.62 6.56
N ASN A 346 12.64 21.73 7.13
CA ASN A 346 12.12 21.87 8.49
C ASN A 346 12.55 20.74 9.44
N GLY A 347 12.93 19.59 8.89
CA GLY A 347 13.17 18.37 9.64
C GLY A 347 14.65 18.00 9.72
N THR A 348 14.91 16.72 9.61
CA THR A 348 16.26 16.19 9.74
C THR A 348 17.02 16.31 8.42
N GLY A 349 16.35 16.35 7.27
CA GLY A 349 17.00 16.24 5.97
C GLY A 349 17.76 14.93 5.82
N TRP A 350 17.27 13.86 6.46
CA TRP A 350 18.02 12.61 6.68
C TRP A 350 18.48 11.94 5.38
N ILE A 351 17.76 12.14 4.27
CA ILE A 351 18.13 11.56 2.97
C ILE A 351 19.53 11.99 2.50
N PHE A 352 20.05 13.10 3.04
CA PHE A 352 21.38 13.63 2.73
C PHE A 352 22.36 13.60 3.91
N LYS A 353 21.99 13.02 5.06
CA LYS A 353 22.86 12.95 6.24
C LYS A 353 23.56 11.60 6.35
N ASP A 354 24.83 11.63 6.73
CA ASP A 354 25.51 10.43 7.22
C ASP A 354 24.84 9.96 8.52
N ILE A 355 24.48 8.67 8.57
CA ILE A 355 23.91 8.05 9.76
C ILE A 355 25.01 7.99 10.81
N LYS A 356 24.96 8.90 11.78
CA LYS A 356 25.83 8.88 12.96
C LYS A 356 25.13 8.09 14.05
N PHE A 357 25.60 6.86 14.30
CA PHE A 357 25.22 6.09 15.48
C PHE A 357 25.96 6.72 16.67
N TYR A 358 25.22 7.34 17.59
CA TYR A 358 25.75 7.92 18.82
C TYR A 358 25.61 6.94 19.99
#